data_AF-A0AA88L7R9-F1
#
_entry.id   AF-A0AA88L7R9-F1
#
_cell.length_a   1.000
_cell.length_b   1.000
_cell.length_c   1.000
_cell.angle_alpha   90.00
_cell.angle_beta   90.00
_cell.angle_gamma   90.00
#
_symmetry.space_group_name_H-M   'P 1'
#
loop_
_entity.id
_entity.type
_entity.pdbx_description
1 polymer ?
#
loop_
_entity_poly.entity_id
_entity_poly.type
_entity_poly.pdbx_seq_one_letter_code
_entity_poly.pdbx_strand_id
1 'polypeptide(L)'
;MVMVEKKDGSIRLCIDPVDLNKSIKRPHYPIPTLDDVTSKLHGAKVFIKLDARSGYWSILLSDDSSYLMTFSTIYGRYRFKRMPFGIISAQDEFQWRMEDAFKGLEGFEIIIDDMIVYGDTQEEHDERLAAILERALVKGI
;
A
#
# COMPACT_ATOMS: atom_id res chain seq x y z
N MET A 1 -5.32 19.72 7.74
CA MET A 1 -5.99 18.85 6.75
C MET A 1 -5.99 19.59 5.44
N VAL A 2 -5.58 18.91 4.38
CA VAL A 2 -5.50 19.46 3.02
C VAL A 2 -6.38 18.61 2.12
N MET A 3 -7.24 19.25 1.34
CA MET A 3 -8.00 18.59 0.28
C MET A 3 -7.21 18.73 -1.00
N VAL A 4 -6.85 17.60 -1.61
CA VAL A 4 -6.16 17.56 -2.90
C VAL A 4 -7.12 16.99 -3.92
N GLU A 5 -7.38 17.73 -4.98
CA GLU A 5 -8.17 17.25 -6.10
C GLU A 5 -7.31 16.35 -6.99
N LYS A 6 -7.82 15.16 -7.31
CA LYS A 6 -7.19 14.26 -8.28
C LYS A 6 -7.56 14.69 -9.70
N LYS A 7 -6.81 14.17 -10.68
CA LYS A 7 -7.07 14.40 -12.11
C LYS A 7 -8.47 13.93 -12.56
N ASP A 8 -9.07 12.98 -11.84
CA ASP A 8 -10.42 12.46 -12.09
C ASP A 8 -11.53 13.28 -11.41
N GLY A 9 -11.18 14.40 -10.75
CA GLY A 9 -12.11 15.25 -10.00
C GLY A 9 -12.48 14.74 -8.61
N SER A 10 -11.96 13.58 -8.18
CA SER A 10 -12.19 13.07 -6.83
C SER A 10 -11.29 13.77 -5.81
N ILE A 11 -11.80 13.93 -4.58
CA ILE A 11 -11.06 14.59 -3.49
C ILE A 11 -10.28 13.55 -2.69
N ARG A 12 -8.99 13.82 -2.46
CA ARG A 12 -8.14 13.08 -1.52
C ARG A 12 -7.95 13.92 -0.26
N LEU A 13 -8.37 13.39 0.87
CA LEU A 13 -8.10 13.97 2.18
C LEU A 13 -6.69 13.58 2.63
N CYS A 14 -5.82 14.58 2.74
CA CYS A 14 -4.48 14.43 3.26
C CYS A 14 -4.37 15.16 4.61
N ILE A 15 -3.55 14.63 5.51
CA ILE A 15 -3.11 15.43 6.65
C ILE A 15 -1.94 16.30 6.20
N ASP A 16 -1.69 17.39 6.93
CA ASP A 16 -0.42 18.10 6.83
C ASP A 16 0.44 17.65 8.02
N PRO A 17 1.35 16.68 7.85
CA PRO A 17 2.05 16.06 8.94
C PRO A 17 3.48 16.59 9.07
N VAL A 18 3.81 17.78 8.53
CA VAL A 18 5.21 18.25 8.47
C VAL A 18 5.94 18.12 9.81
N ASP A 19 5.32 18.55 10.92
CA ASP A 19 5.96 18.46 12.24
C ASP A 19 5.89 17.06 12.86
N LEU A 20 4.80 16.33 12.59
CA LEU A 20 4.67 14.94 13.04
C LEU A 20 5.72 14.05 12.37
N ASN A 21 5.94 14.20 11.06
CA ASN A 21 6.91 13.44 10.29
C ASN A 21 8.35 13.66 10.76
N LYS A 22 8.71 14.84 11.28
CA LYS A 22 10.02 15.09 11.90
C LYS A 22 10.23 14.28 13.18
N SER A 23 9.13 13.94 13.86
CA SER A 23 9.15 13.24 15.15
C SER A 23 8.99 11.72 15.00
N ILE A 24 8.43 11.26 13.87
CA ILE A 24 8.26 9.84 13.58
C ILE A 24 9.63 9.21 13.33
N LYS A 25 9.95 8.17 14.12
CA LYS A 25 11.06 7.28 13.83
C LYS A 25 10.68 6.36 12.69
N ARG A 26 11.02 6.76 11.47
CA ARG A 26 10.69 6.03 10.26
C ARG A 26 11.39 4.66 10.25
N PRO A 27 10.67 3.54 10.07
CA PRO A 27 11.32 2.29 9.73
C PRO A 27 11.90 2.40 8.32
N HIS A 28 13.13 1.94 8.11
CA HIS A 28 13.72 1.87 6.78
C HIS A 28 13.48 0.47 6.22
N TYR A 29 12.32 0.27 5.60
CA TYR A 29 12.02 -1.01 4.96
C TYR A 29 12.59 -1.02 3.54
N PRO A 30 13.32 -2.07 3.11
CA PRO A 30 13.85 -2.13 1.76
C PRO A 30 12.68 -2.31 0.77
N ILE A 31 12.35 -1.24 0.05
CA ILE A 31 11.40 -1.31 -1.06
C ILE A 31 12.20 -1.76 -2.29
N PRO A 32 11.78 -2.84 -2.99
CA PRO A 32 12.46 -3.30 -4.18
C PRO A 32 12.47 -2.21 -5.25
N THR A 33 13.59 -2.11 -5.95
CA THR A 33 13.71 -1.20 -7.09
C THR A 33 13.04 -1.80 -8.32
N LEU A 34 12.79 -0.96 -9.33
CA LEU A 34 12.25 -1.44 -10.60
C LEU A 34 13.20 -2.46 -11.27
N ASP A 35 14.51 -2.28 -11.11
CA ASP A 35 15.53 -3.21 -11.65
C ASP A 35 15.49 -4.57 -10.93
N ASP A 36 15.25 -4.58 -9.61
CA ASP A 36 15.09 -5.80 -8.83
C ASP A 36 13.87 -6.59 -9.30
N VAL A 37 12.74 -5.91 -9.51
CA VAL A 37 11.49 -6.54 -9.96
C VAL A 37 11.62 -7.03 -11.39
N THR A 38 12.11 -6.19 -12.32
CA THR A 38 12.25 -6.55 -13.74
C THR A 38 13.17 -7.76 -13.96
N SER A 39 14.21 -7.90 -13.13
CA SER A 39 15.09 -9.08 -13.17
C SER A 39 14.34 -10.38 -12.85
N LYS A 40 13.35 -10.33 -11.96
CA LYS A 40 12.51 -11.49 -11.59
C LYS A 40 11.41 -11.81 -12.61
N LEU A 41 11.06 -10.84 -13.46
CA LEU A 41 10.11 -11.01 -14.56
C LEU A 41 10.72 -11.72 -15.78
N HIS A 42 12.01 -12.04 -15.74
CA HIS A 42 12.70 -12.67 -16.87
C HIS A 42 12.03 -13.99 -17.28
N GLY A 43 11.74 -14.12 -18.57
CA GLY A 43 11.10 -15.32 -19.14
C GLY A 43 9.58 -15.32 -19.06
N ALA A 44 8.95 -14.48 -18.23
CA ALA A 44 7.50 -14.38 -18.18
C ALA A 44 6.94 -13.78 -19.48
N LYS A 45 5.78 -14.29 -19.90
CA LYS A 45 5.08 -13.87 -21.13
C LYS A 45 3.76 -13.17 -20.86
N VAL A 46 3.13 -13.51 -19.73
CA VAL A 46 1.82 -12.99 -19.33
C VAL A 46 1.99 -12.19 -18.05
N PHE A 47 1.42 -10.98 -18.04
CA PHE A 47 1.52 -10.04 -16.93
C PHE A 47 0.16 -9.41 -16.67
N ILE A 48 -0.16 -9.20 -15.40
CA ILE A 48 -1.26 -8.33 -14.98
C ILE A 48 -0.78 -7.40 -13.88
N LYS A 49 -1.20 -6.13 -14.00
CA LYS A 49 -1.01 -5.13 -12.97
C LYS A 49 -2.29 -5.02 -12.15
N LEU A 50 -2.14 -5.12 -10.84
CA LEU A 50 -3.20 -4.89 -9.84
C LEU A 50 -2.89 -3.60 -9.08
N ASP A 51 -3.92 -2.84 -8.74
CA ASP A 51 -3.82 -1.61 -7.94
C ASP A 51 -4.56 -1.83 -6.61
N ALA A 52 -3.84 -1.67 -5.49
CA ALA A 52 -4.44 -1.74 -4.16
C ALA A 52 -5.20 -0.43 -3.88
N ARG A 53 -6.48 -0.38 -4.27
CA ARG A 53 -7.29 0.83 -4.16
C ARG A 53 -7.34 1.34 -2.73
N SER A 54 -6.74 2.50 -2.48
CA SER A 54 -6.63 3.11 -1.14
C SER A 54 -5.89 2.21 -0.14
N GLY A 55 -4.82 1.54 -0.59
CA GLY A 55 -4.05 0.56 0.19
C GLY A 55 -3.73 1.00 1.62
N TYR A 56 -3.29 2.24 1.85
CA TYR A 56 -2.98 2.70 3.21
C TYR A 56 -4.18 2.63 4.17
N TRP A 57 -5.41 2.74 3.67
CA TRP A 57 -6.58 2.64 4.51
C TRP A 57 -6.84 1.20 4.99
N SER A 58 -6.21 0.16 4.42
CA SER A 58 -6.26 -1.19 5.00
C SER A 58 -5.52 -1.27 6.34
N ILE A 59 -4.55 -0.38 6.58
CA ILE A 59 -3.74 -0.33 7.79
C ILE A 59 -4.52 0.28 8.94
N LEU A 60 -4.84 -0.52 9.95
CA LEU A 60 -5.35 -0.05 11.24
C LEU A 60 -4.24 0.57 12.09
N LEU A 61 -4.52 1.72 12.66
CA LEU A 61 -3.63 2.39 13.60
C LEU A 61 -3.90 1.89 15.02
N SER A 62 -2.84 1.83 15.83
CA SER A 62 -3.03 1.72 17.28
C SER A 62 -3.72 2.98 17.83
N ASP A 63 -4.30 2.88 19.02
CA ASP A 63 -5.00 4.01 19.63
C ASP A 63 -4.04 5.20 19.89
N ASP A 64 -2.81 4.91 20.32
CA ASP A 64 -1.75 5.89 20.52
C ASP A 64 -1.36 6.60 19.22
N SER A 65 -1.11 5.83 18.15
CA SER A 65 -0.80 6.41 16.84
C SER A 65 -1.99 7.20 16.28
N SER A 66 -3.21 6.73 16.52
CA SER A 66 -4.43 7.44 16.13
C SER A 66 -4.52 8.82 16.79
N TYR A 67 -4.19 8.93 18.08
CA TYR A 67 -4.15 10.22 18.78
C TYR A 67 -3.13 11.20 18.18
N LEU A 68 -1.96 10.72 17.75
CA LEU A 68 -0.96 11.55 17.07
C LEU A 68 -1.44 12.05 15.70
N MET A 69 -2.39 11.34 15.08
CA MET A 69 -2.97 11.69 13.78
C MET A 69 -4.30 12.45 13.92
N THR A 70 -4.41 13.26 14.97
CA THR A 70 -5.56 14.16 15.17
C THR A 70 -5.47 15.36 14.24
N PHE A 71 -6.61 15.72 13.64
CA PHE A 71 -6.76 16.92 12.81
C PHE A 71 -7.99 17.72 13.24
N SER A 72 -7.96 19.01 12.95
CA SER A 72 -9.08 19.92 13.21
C SER A 72 -9.79 20.29 11.91
N THR A 73 -11.11 20.38 11.97
CA THR A 73 -11.98 20.92 10.94
C THR A 73 -12.87 22.01 11.54
N ILE A 74 -13.63 22.72 10.70
CA ILE A 74 -14.65 23.68 11.18
C ILE A 74 -15.77 23.02 11.99
N TYR A 75 -15.89 21.69 11.93
CA TYR A 75 -16.91 20.90 12.64
C TYR A 75 -16.36 20.20 13.88
N GLY A 76 -15.09 20.43 14.25
CA GLY A 76 -14.47 19.85 15.45
C GLY A 76 -13.16 19.13 15.19
N ARG A 77 -12.72 18.35 16.18
CA ARG A 77 -11.48 17.58 16.14
C ARG A 77 -11.77 16.11 15.90
N TYR A 78 -11.04 15.53 14.97
CA TYR A 78 -11.19 14.15 14.56
C TYR A 78 -9.80 13.50 14.52
N ARG A 79 -9.78 12.17 14.58
CA ARG A 79 -8.54 11.40 14.46
C ARG A 79 -8.69 10.28 13.46
N PHE A 80 -7.60 9.95 12.76
CA PHE A 80 -7.59 8.82 11.85
C PHE A 80 -7.48 7.51 12.61
N LYS A 81 -8.34 6.53 12.31
CA LYS A 81 -8.24 5.15 12.82
C LYS A 81 -7.46 4.23 11.88
N ARG A 82 -7.23 4.68 10.65
CA ARG A 82 -6.50 3.98 9.58
C ARG A 82 -5.44 4.92 9.01
N MET A 83 -4.35 4.38 8.46
CA MET A 83 -3.20 5.18 8.04
C MET A 83 -3.61 6.28 7.04
N PRO A 84 -3.46 7.57 7.38
CA PRO A 84 -3.75 8.67 6.47
C PRO A 84 -2.62 8.87 5.47
N PHE A 85 -2.94 9.54 4.36
CA PHE A 85 -1.94 9.99 3.40
C PHE A 85 -1.11 11.14 3.97
N GLY A 86 0.19 11.12 3.66
CA GLY A 86 1.16 12.15 4.04
C GLY A 86 2.15 11.73 5.14
N ILE A 87 1.88 10.64 5.86
CA ILE A 87 2.76 10.12 6.91
C ILE A 87 4.03 9.53 6.29
N ILE A 88 5.20 9.92 6.82
CA ILE A 88 6.51 9.54 6.27
C ILE A 88 6.78 8.03 6.30
N SER A 89 6.22 7.31 7.28
CA SER A 89 6.38 5.86 7.44
C SER A 89 5.31 5.03 6.72
N ALA A 90 4.33 5.66 6.07
CA ALA A 90 3.18 4.93 5.51
C ALA A 90 3.60 3.94 4.42
N GLN A 91 4.55 4.32 3.56
CA GLN A 91 5.01 3.48 2.45
C GLN A 91 5.76 2.24 2.95
N ASP A 92 6.69 2.41 3.90
CA ASP A 92 7.46 1.30 4.49
C ASP A 92 6.53 0.31 5.20
N GLU A 93 5.59 0.83 5.99
CA GLU A 93 4.58 0.05 6.71
C GLU A 93 3.61 -0.68 5.77
N PHE A 94 3.29 -0.09 4.62
CA PHE A 94 2.44 -0.72 3.63
C PHE A 94 3.20 -1.83 2.88
N GLN A 95 4.41 -1.54 2.41
CA GLN A 95 5.26 -2.53 1.72
C GLN A 95 5.46 -3.77 2.59
N TRP A 96 5.87 -3.59 3.85
CA TRP A 96 6.11 -4.71 4.76
C TRP A 96 4.85 -5.56 4.99
N ARG A 97 3.70 -4.92 5.23
CA ARG A 97 2.44 -5.65 5.46
C ARG A 97 1.99 -6.43 4.23
N MET A 98 2.17 -5.86 3.04
CA MET A 98 1.78 -6.53 1.81
C MET A 98 2.69 -7.72 1.52
N GLU A 99 4.01 -7.55 1.66
CA GLU A 99 4.95 -8.67 1.53
C GLU A 99 4.68 -9.79 2.55
N ASP A 100 4.36 -9.44 3.80
CA ASP A 100 3.96 -10.43 4.82
C ASP A 100 2.63 -11.13 4.46
N ALA A 101 1.64 -10.38 3.95
CA ALA A 101 0.33 -10.92 3.59
C ALA A 101 0.40 -11.94 2.44
N PHE A 102 1.24 -11.67 1.43
CA PHE A 102 1.41 -12.52 0.24
C PHE A 102 2.64 -13.45 0.33
N LYS A 103 3.29 -13.51 1.50
CA LYS A 103 4.44 -14.39 1.72
C LYS A 103 4.10 -15.84 1.36
N GLY A 104 4.99 -16.44 0.57
CA GLY A 104 4.89 -17.82 0.09
C GLY A 104 4.12 -18.01 -1.21
N LEU A 105 3.65 -16.93 -1.84
CA LEU A 105 3.14 -16.97 -3.22
C LEU A 105 4.27 -16.65 -4.21
N GLU A 106 4.26 -17.32 -5.35
CA GLU A 106 5.25 -17.14 -6.43
C GLU A 106 4.68 -16.34 -7.60
N GLY A 107 5.57 -15.81 -8.45
CA GLY A 107 5.20 -15.03 -9.64
C GLY A 107 4.43 -13.75 -9.29
N PHE A 108 4.78 -13.15 -8.17
CA PHE A 108 4.14 -11.96 -7.62
C PHE A 108 5.19 -11.01 -7.08
N GLU A 109 5.12 -9.74 -7.47
CA GLU A 109 5.96 -8.68 -6.91
C GLU A 109 5.11 -7.46 -6.58
N ILE A 110 5.52 -6.71 -5.56
CA ILE A 110 4.85 -5.49 -5.14
C ILE A 110 5.84 -4.35 -4.94
N ILE A 111 5.49 -3.18 -5.48
CA ILE A 111 6.19 -1.92 -5.27
C ILE A 111 5.18 -0.90 -4.75
N ILE A 112 5.17 -0.70 -3.44
CA ILE A 112 4.23 0.18 -2.73
C ILE A 112 2.79 -0.25 -3.07
N ASP A 113 2.06 0.53 -3.86
CA ASP A 113 0.64 0.28 -4.18
C ASP A 113 0.48 -0.54 -5.49
N ASP A 114 1.56 -0.70 -6.25
CA ASP A 114 1.58 -1.39 -7.54
C ASP A 114 1.95 -2.86 -7.35
N MET A 115 1.01 -3.74 -7.67
CA MET A 115 1.16 -5.20 -7.61
C MET A 115 1.27 -5.75 -9.03
N ILE A 116 2.21 -6.67 -9.28
CA ILE A 116 2.35 -7.36 -10.56
C ILE A 116 2.29 -8.87 -10.34
N VAL A 117 1.45 -9.55 -11.12
CA VAL A 117 1.41 -11.01 -11.21
C VAL A 117 1.89 -11.41 -12.59
N TYR A 118 2.68 -12.47 -12.68
CA TYR A 118 3.29 -12.90 -13.94
C TYR A 118 3.45 -14.41 -14.06
N GLY A 119 3.45 -14.90 -15.30
CA GLY A 119 3.62 -16.31 -15.64
C GLY A 119 4.23 -16.52 -17.02
N ASP A 120 4.81 -17.70 -17.25
CA ASP A 120 5.38 -18.09 -18.55
C ASP A 120 4.29 -18.59 -19.51
N THR A 121 3.20 -19.18 -18.97
CA THR A 121 1.97 -19.51 -19.69
C THR A 121 0.74 -18.81 -19.10
N GLN A 122 -0.36 -18.80 -19.86
CA GLN A 122 -1.63 -18.22 -19.40
C GLN A 122 -2.19 -19.01 -18.21
N GLU A 123 -2.08 -20.34 -18.25
CA GLU A 123 -2.59 -21.22 -17.19
C GLU A 123 -1.86 -20.98 -15.86
N GLU A 124 -0.52 -20.93 -15.89
CA GLU A 124 0.30 -20.64 -14.70
C GLU A 124 0.00 -19.25 -14.13
N HIS A 125 -0.14 -18.25 -15.00
CA HIS A 125 -0.51 -16.90 -14.61
C HIS A 125 -1.88 -16.86 -13.91
N ASP A 126 -2.87 -17.56 -14.45
CA ASP A 126 -4.24 -17.54 -13.93
C ASP A 126 -4.35 -18.29 -12.59
N GLU A 127 -3.59 -19.38 -12.42
CA GLU A 127 -3.46 -20.08 -11.13
C GLU A 127 -2.85 -19.17 -10.05
N ARG A 128 -1.76 -18.47 -10.38
CA ARG A 128 -1.12 -17.49 -9.47
C ARG A 128 -2.05 -16.34 -9.13
N LEU A 129 -2.72 -15.78 -10.14
CA LEU A 129 -3.66 -14.69 -9.96
C LEU A 129 -4.81 -15.10 -9.03
N ALA A 130 -5.38 -16.30 -9.22
CA ALA A 130 -6.44 -16.82 -8.36
C ALA A 130 -5.99 -16.94 -6.90
N ALA A 131 -4.80 -17.48 -6.65
CA ALA A 131 -4.24 -17.62 -5.31
C ALA A 131 -4.00 -16.25 -4.63
N ILE A 132 -3.54 -15.26 -5.39
CA ILE A 132 -3.31 -13.89 -4.89
C ILE A 132 -4.64 -13.20 -4.55
N LEU A 133 -5.65 -13.31 -5.43
CA LEU A 133 -6.98 -12.73 -5.18
C LEU A 133 -7.66 -13.39 -3.98
N GLU A 134 -7.54 -14.71 -3.83
CA GLU A 134 -8.05 -15.42 -2.65
C GLU A 134 -7.35 -14.94 -1.37
N ARG A 135 -6.02 -14.80 -1.40
CA ARG A 135 -5.26 -14.30 -0.25
C ARG A 135 -5.64 -12.85 0.10
N ALA A 136 -5.81 -11.99 -0.90
CA ALA A 136 -6.23 -10.61 -0.70
C ALA A 136 -7.60 -10.54 0.00
N LEU A 137 -8.56 -11.37 -0.46
CA LEU A 137 -9.88 -11.47 0.15
C LEU A 137 -9.82 -11.89 1.63
N VAL A 138 -9.02 -12.92 1.95
CA VAL A 138 -8.86 -13.40 3.34
C VAL A 138 -8.20 -12.36 4.24
N LYS A 139 -7.25 -11.58 3.70
CA LYS A 139 -6.51 -10.55 4.43
C LYS A 139 -7.24 -9.20 4.49
N GLY A 140 -8.32 -9.03 3.74
CA GLY A 140 -9.11 -7.79 3.69
C GLY A 140 -8.37 -6.64 3.01
N ILE A 141 -7.60 -6.97 1.98
CA ILE A 141 -6.81 -6.06 1.14
C ILE A 141 -7.65 -5.62 -0.07
#